data_AF-A0A954W9S4-F1
#
_entry.id   AF-A0A954W9S4-F1
#
_cell.length_a   1.000
_cell.length_b   1.000
_cell.length_c   1.000
_cell.angle_alpha   90.00
_cell.angle_beta   90.00
_cell.angle_gamma   90.00
#
_symmetry.space_group_name_H-M   'P 1'
#
loop_
_entity.id
_entity.type
_entity.pdbx_description
1 polymer ?
#
loop_
_entity_poly.entity_id
_entity_poly.type
_entity_poly.pdbx_seq_one_letter_code
_entity_poly.pdbx_strand_id
1 'polypeptide(L)'
;MTSPTGTTRITKTDERQRAALLARIQRQFATVTQTVAAGGVSIDFTRVADPDAVFDRMAEQFSDSQRDDAAIQPYWAKAWESNLALAESLTPFEMHGRRVLDLGCGLGLIGAILAARGASVWLADVV
;
A
#
# COMPACT_ATOMS: atom_id res chain seq x y z
N MET A 1 -6.21 -27.44 27.69
CA MET A 1 -6.89 -27.27 26.40
C MET A 1 -6.05 -26.27 25.61
N THR A 2 -5.14 -26.77 24.77
CA THR A 2 -4.09 -25.98 24.11
C THR A 2 -4.63 -25.32 22.85
N SER A 3 -4.76 -24.00 22.85
CA SER A 3 -5.08 -23.19 21.67
C SER A 3 -3.99 -23.36 20.61
N PRO A 4 -4.33 -23.55 19.31
CA PRO A 4 -3.33 -23.52 18.27
C PRO A 4 -2.99 -22.05 17.97
N THR A 5 -1.82 -21.60 18.42
CA THR A 5 -1.20 -20.35 17.98
C THR A 5 -0.74 -20.53 16.53
N GLY A 6 -1.70 -20.49 15.61
CA GLY A 6 -1.44 -20.49 14.19
C GLY A 6 -0.85 -19.14 13.79
N THR A 7 0.47 -19.05 13.71
CA THR A 7 1.13 -17.98 12.95
C THR A 7 0.64 -18.09 11.51
N THR A 8 -0.34 -17.26 11.14
CA THR A 8 -0.76 -17.11 9.75
C THR A 8 0.44 -16.59 8.98
N ARG A 9 1.12 -17.53 8.33
CA ARG A 9 2.23 -17.26 7.44
C ARG A 9 1.64 -16.45 6.29
N ILE A 10 1.90 -15.14 6.24
CA ILE A 10 1.79 -14.40 4.98
C ILE A 10 2.58 -15.25 4.00
N THR A 11 1.89 -15.79 2.99
CA THR A 11 2.51 -16.64 1.98
C THR A 11 3.72 -15.87 1.49
N LYS A 12 4.90 -16.50 1.63
CA LYS A 12 6.18 -15.90 1.25
C LYS A 12 5.98 -15.44 -0.20
N THR A 13 5.77 -14.15 -0.43
CA THR A 13 5.65 -13.61 -1.78
C THR A 13 6.85 -14.14 -2.52
N ASP A 14 6.62 -14.82 -3.64
CA ASP A 14 7.72 -15.38 -4.42
C ASP A 14 8.73 -14.26 -4.64
N GLU A 15 9.91 -14.38 -4.04
CA GLU A 15 10.93 -13.33 -4.05
C GLU A 15 11.26 -12.94 -5.50
N ARG A 16 11.14 -13.91 -6.43
CA ARG A 16 11.25 -13.70 -7.87
C ARG A 16 10.13 -12.83 -8.42
N GLN A 17 8.87 -13.09 -8.04
CA GLN A 17 7.73 -12.28 -8.43
C GLN A 17 7.87 -10.84 -7.89
N ARG A 18 8.27 -10.69 -6.62
CA ARG A 18 8.53 -9.37 -6.02
C ARG A 18 9.62 -8.62 -6.79
N ALA A 19 10.74 -9.28 -7.07
CA ALA A 19 11.84 -8.67 -7.83
C ALA A 19 11.42 -8.28 -9.26
N ALA A 20 10.65 -9.13 -9.94
CA ALA A 20 10.14 -8.84 -11.28
C ALA A 20 9.18 -7.65 -11.31
N LEU A 21 8.27 -7.55 -10.32
CA LEU A 21 7.37 -6.40 -10.18
C LEU A 21 8.14 -5.12 -9.88
N LEU A 22 9.09 -5.17 -8.96
CA LEU A 22 9.92 -4.02 -8.61
C LEU A 22 10.72 -3.52 -9.82
N ALA A 23 11.36 -4.43 -10.56
CA ALA A 23 12.09 -4.09 -11.77
C ALA A 23 11.18 -3.46 -12.85
N ARG A 24 9.89 -3.84 -12.90
CA ARG A 24 8.92 -3.21 -13.81
C ARG A 24 8.57 -1.79 -13.40
N ILE A 25 8.31 -1.56 -12.11
CA ILE A 25 8.03 -0.23 -11.57
C ILE A 25 9.23 0.70 -11.78
N GLN A 26 10.44 0.19 -11.54
CA GLN A 26 11.69 0.95 -11.64
C GLN A 26 12.06 1.38 -13.06
N ARG A 27 11.44 0.81 -14.10
CA ARG A 27 11.59 1.31 -15.48
C ARG A 27 10.88 2.65 -15.73
N GLN A 28 9.91 2.99 -14.89
CA GLN A 28 9.05 4.17 -15.07
C GLN A 28 9.20 5.18 -13.92
N PHE A 29 9.54 4.71 -12.72
CA PHE A 29 9.58 5.51 -11.52
C PHE A 29 10.82 5.22 -10.69
N ALA A 30 11.46 6.26 -10.17
CA ALA A 30 12.38 6.08 -9.06
C ALA A 30 11.60 5.57 -7.84
N THR A 31 12.17 4.61 -7.10
CA THR A 31 11.52 4.00 -5.94
C THR A 31 12.36 4.15 -4.69
N VAL A 32 11.72 4.30 -3.55
CA VAL A 32 12.34 4.24 -2.22
C VAL A 32 11.70 3.10 -1.43
N THR A 33 12.52 2.37 -0.67
CA THR A 33 12.04 1.40 0.32
C THR A 33 12.35 1.93 1.71
N GLN A 34 11.35 1.97 2.56
CA GLN A 34 11.49 2.40 3.95
C GLN A 34 10.80 1.38 4.86
N THR A 35 11.38 1.13 6.03
CA THR A 35 10.71 0.34 7.06
C THR A 35 9.66 1.24 7.71
N VAL A 36 8.40 0.85 7.61
CA VAL A 36 7.26 1.50 8.26
C VAL A 36 6.94 0.73 9.54
N ALA A 37 7.13 1.38 10.69
CA ALA A 37 6.72 0.87 11.98
C ALA A 37 5.39 1.52 12.37
N ALA A 38 4.31 0.74 12.36
CA ALA A 38 2.99 1.20 12.77
C ALA A 38 2.11 0.02 13.19
N GLY A 39 1.17 0.25 14.12
CA GLY A 39 0.20 -0.77 14.51
C GLY A 39 0.83 -1.98 15.21
N GLY A 40 1.97 -1.78 15.88
CA GLY A 40 2.73 -2.86 16.55
C GLY A 40 3.48 -3.81 15.60
N VAL A 41 3.57 -3.49 14.30
CA VAL A 41 4.33 -4.28 13.31
C VAL A 41 5.32 -3.38 12.57
N SER A 42 6.29 -4.01 11.91
CA SER A 42 7.23 -3.32 11.01
C SER A 42 7.22 -4.00 9.65
N ILE A 43 7.06 -3.22 8.59
CA ILE A 43 7.03 -3.72 7.21
C ILE A 43 7.96 -2.90 6.33
N ASP A 44 8.71 -3.58 5.45
CA ASP A 44 9.47 -2.91 4.40
C ASP A 44 8.53 -2.53 3.27
N PHE A 45 8.33 -1.22 3.10
CA PHE A 45 7.38 -0.67 2.16
C PHE A 45 8.09 0.09 1.04
N THR A 46 7.89 -0.38 -0.19
CA THR A 46 8.44 0.25 -1.39
C THR A 46 7.38 1.11 -2.07
N ARG A 47 7.71 2.37 -2.38
CA ARG A 47 6.84 3.32 -3.09
C ARG A 47 7.64 4.14 -4.10
N VAL A 48 6.94 4.91 -4.93
CA VAL A 48 7.56 5.96 -5.75
C VAL A 48 8.33 6.93 -4.84
N ALA A 49 9.56 7.25 -5.20
CA ALA A 49 10.46 8.09 -4.40
C ALA A 49 9.92 9.52 -4.26
N ASP A 50 9.50 10.09 -5.39
CA ASP A 50 8.96 11.45 -5.52
C ASP A 50 7.57 11.38 -6.17
N PRO A 51 6.49 11.32 -5.37
CA PRO A 51 5.13 11.29 -5.90
C PRO A 51 4.75 12.63 -6.56
N ASP A 52 5.27 13.76 -6.07
CA ASP A 52 4.99 15.11 -6.60
C ASP A 52 5.45 15.22 -8.05
N ALA A 53 6.64 14.69 -8.37
CA ALA A 53 7.11 14.57 -9.75
C ALA A 53 6.26 13.64 -10.65
N VAL A 54 5.43 12.76 -10.07
CA VAL A 54 4.44 11.99 -10.85
C VAL A 54 3.20 12.83 -11.11
N PHE A 55 2.73 13.60 -10.12
CA PHE A 55 1.64 14.56 -10.28
C PHE A 55 1.96 15.57 -11.38
N ASP A 56 3.13 16.21 -11.33
CA ASP A 56 3.54 17.23 -12.30
C ASP A 56 3.61 16.68 -13.72
N ARG A 57 4.28 15.52 -13.91
CA ARG A 57 4.38 14.88 -15.23
C ARG A 57 3.03 14.49 -15.81
N MET A 58 2.08 14.06 -14.99
CA MET A 58 0.74 13.73 -15.47
C MET A 58 -0.07 15.00 -15.78
N ALA A 59 0.04 16.04 -14.94
CA ALA A 59 -0.61 17.32 -15.19
C ALA A 59 -0.17 17.94 -16.53
N GLU A 60 1.13 17.89 -16.84
CA GLU A 60 1.68 18.32 -18.14
C GLU A 60 1.06 17.53 -19.30
N GLN A 61 1.02 16.19 -19.20
CA GLN A 61 0.45 15.32 -20.24
C GLN A 61 -1.03 15.57 -20.50
N PHE A 62 -1.81 15.85 -19.45
CA PHE A 62 -3.24 16.12 -19.57
C PHE A 62 -3.53 17.52 -20.10
N SER A 63 -2.68 18.52 -19.82
CA SER A 63 -2.85 19.88 -20.36
C SER A 63 -2.76 19.96 -21.89
N ASP A 64 -2.00 19.05 -22.52
CA ASP A 64 -1.87 18.96 -23.98
C ASP A 64 -3.05 18.21 -24.65
N SER A 65 -3.81 17.42 -23.87
CA SER A 65 -4.99 16.72 -24.36
C SER A 65 -6.25 17.53 -24.04
N GLN A 66 -6.93 18.09 -25.04
CA GLN A 66 -8.21 18.82 -24.90
C GLN A 66 -9.40 17.93 -24.46
N ARG A 67 -9.18 16.95 -23.58
CA ARG A 67 -10.23 16.08 -23.04
C ARG A 67 -10.68 16.62 -21.70
N ASP A 68 -11.97 16.91 -21.61
CA ASP A 68 -12.73 17.29 -20.41
C ASP A 68 -12.91 16.12 -19.42
N ASP A 69 -12.10 15.06 -19.57
CA ASP A 69 -12.08 13.91 -18.69
C ASP A 69 -11.31 14.34 -17.45
N ALA A 70 -12.04 14.58 -16.35
CA ALA A 70 -11.54 15.00 -15.04
C ALA A 70 -10.10 14.51 -14.81
N ALA A 71 -9.14 15.43 -14.87
CA ALA A 71 -7.71 15.12 -14.79
C ALA A 71 -7.46 14.09 -13.70
N ILE A 72 -7.11 12.86 -14.09
CA ILE A 72 -6.88 11.76 -13.16
C ILE A 72 -5.66 12.15 -12.35
N GLN A 73 -5.90 12.70 -11.16
CA GLN A 73 -4.86 13.03 -10.21
C GLN A 73 -4.24 11.72 -9.72
N PRO A 74 -2.91 11.50 -9.85
CA PRO A 74 -2.27 10.25 -9.47
C PRO A 74 -2.12 10.09 -7.94
N TYR A 75 -3.22 10.18 -7.20
CA TYR A 75 -3.25 9.96 -5.76
C TYR A 75 -2.75 8.56 -5.37
N TRP A 76 -2.78 7.61 -6.30
CA TRP A 76 -2.17 6.29 -6.15
C TRP A 76 -0.66 6.36 -5.92
N ALA A 77 0.05 7.41 -6.35
CA ALA A 77 1.51 7.48 -6.25
C ALA A 77 2.00 7.79 -4.81
N LYS A 78 1.14 8.39 -3.98
CA LYS A 78 1.48 8.83 -2.62
C LYS A 78 1.03 7.81 -1.57
N ALA A 79 1.91 7.53 -0.62
CA ALA A 79 1.51 6.93 0.66
C ALA A 79 1.08 8.05 1.61
N TRP A 80 -0.21 8.13 1.91
CA TRP A 80 -0.76 9.18 2.76
C TRP A 80 -0.41 8.96 4.23
N GLU A 81 -0.13 10.05 4.93
CA GLU A 81 0.24 10.09 6.34
C GLU A 81 -0.91 9.56 7.23
N SER A 82 -2.16 9.71 6.77
CA SER A 82 -3.36 9.15 7.39
C SER A 82 -3.31 7.64 7.55
N ASN A 83 -2.60 6.91 6.68
CA ASN A 83 -2.44 5.46 6.77
C ASN A 83 -1.77 5.05 8.08
N LEU A 84 -0.76 5.82 8.52
CA LEU A 84 -0.03 5.54 9.77
C LEU A 84 -0.89 5.89 10.98
N ALA A 85 -1.57 7.04 10.96
CA ALA A 85 -2.47 7.44 12.03
C ALA A 85 -3.61 6.44 12.24
N LEU A 86 -4.18 5.91 11.15
CA LEU A 86 -5.23 4.91 11.21
C LEU A 86 -4.70 3.53 11.64
N ALA A 87 -3.49 3.14 11.21
CA ALA A 87 -2.86 1.92 11.70
C ALA A 87 -2.64 1.96 13.23
N GLU A 88 -2.21 3.10 13.76
CA GLU A 88 -2.01 3.31 15.20
C GLU A 88 -3.32 3.34 15.99
N SER A 89 -4.36 4.01 15.47
CA SER A 89 -5.66 4.04 16.16
C SER A 89 -6.32 2.66 16.23
N LEU A 90 -5.95 1.76 15.32
CA LEU A 90 -6.40 0.37 15.31
C LEU A 90 -5.58 -0.54 16.23
N THR A 91 -4.47 -0.08 16.83
CA THR A 91 -3.60 -0.88 17.73
C THR A 91 -4.37 -1.56 18.87
N PRO A 92 -5.34 -0.94 19.57
CA PRO A 92 -6.07 -1.57 20.66
C PRO A 92 -6.98 -2.74 20.26
N PHE A 93 -7.23 -2.94 18.96
CA PHE A 93 -8.15 -3.95 18.47
C PHE A 93 -7.42 -5.22 18.01
N GLU A 94 -7.92 -6.38 18.42
CA GLU A 94 -7.45 -7.68 17.95
C GLU A 94 -7.85 -7.92 16.49
N MET A 95 -6.83 -8.06 15.63
CA MET A 95 -6.97 -8.20 14.17
C MET A 95 -7.01 -9.66 13.70
N HIS A 96 -6.47 -10.59 14.49
CA HIS A 96 -6.40 -11.99 14.09
C HIS A 96 -7.78 -12.57 13.75
N GLY A 97 -7.91 -13.12 12.54
CA GLY A 97 -9.16 -13.71 12.05
C GLY A 97 -10.25 -12.71 11.67
N ARG A 98 -10.00 -11.41 11.75
CA ARG A 98 -10.93 -10.37 11.27
C ARG A 98 -10.94 -10.33 9.74
N ARG A 99 -12.09 -10.02 9.16
CA ARG A 99 -12.25 -9.73 7.74
C ARG A 99 -12.33 -8.21 7.56
N VAL A 100 -11.44 -7.64 6.75
CA VAL A 100 -11.33 -6.19 6.56
C VAL A 100 -11.42 -5.86 5.08
N LEU A 101 -12.20 -4.85 4.73
CA LEU A 101 -12.22 -4.24 3.40
C LEU A 101 -11.58 -2.85 3.51
N ASP A 102 -10.49 -2.64 2.79
CA ASP A 102 -9.78 -1.37 2.68
C ASP A 102 -10.22 -0.69 1.38
N LEU A 103 -11.16 0.25 1.50
CA LEU A 103 -11.74 1.01 0.38
C LEU A 103 -10.93 2.29 0.15
N GLY A 104 -10.45 2.50 -1.07
CA GLY A 104 -9.49 3.57 -1.35
C GLY A 104 -8.12 3.23 -0.74
N CYS A 105 -7.69 1.97 -0.89
CA CYS A 105 -6.51 1.45 -0.23
C CYS A 105 -5.18 2.08 -0.69
N GLY A 106 -5.20 2.82 -1.80
CA GLY A 106 -4.06 3.39 -2.48
C GLY A 106 -2.99 2.33 -2.73
N LEU A 107 -1.78 2.60 -2.23
CA LEU A 107 -0.65 1.67 -2.30
C LEU A 107 -0.77 0.43 -1.38
N GLY A 108 -1.86 0.30 -0.62
CA GLY A 108 -2.17 -0.87 0.21
C GLY A 108 -1.39 -0.94 1.54
N LEU A 109 -0.81 0.17 2.00
CA LEU A 109 0.03 0.20 3.21
C LEU A 109 -0.74 -0.26 4.46
N ILE A 110 -1.94 0.28 4.68
CA ILE A 110 -2.71 -0.05 5.87
C ILE A 110 -3.23 -1.48 5.82
N GLY A 111 -3.75 -1.94 4.67
CA GLY A 111 -4.14 -3.33 4.52
C GLY A 111 -2.97 -4.30 4.72
N ALA A 112 -1.74 -3.96 4.29
CA ALA A 112 -0.55 -4.76 4.58
C ALA A 112 -0.23 -4.83 6.08
N ILE A 113 -0.35 -3.70 6.80
CA ILE A 113 -0.18 -3.65 8.27
C ILE A 113 -1.22 -4.53 8.96
N LEU A 114 -2.50 -4.42 8.60
CA LEU A 114 -3.57 -5.21 9.21
C LEU A 114 -3.44 -6.71 8.90
N ALA A 115 -3.01 -7.05 7.68
CA ALA A 115 -2.69 -8.42 7.31
C ALA A 115 -1.52 -8.98 8.12
N ALA A 116 -0.46 -8.19 8.37
CA ALA A 116 0.66 -8.56 9.24
C ALA A 116 0.22 -8.78 10.70
N ARG A 117 -0.87 -8.13 11.13
CA ARG A 117 -1.53 -8.36 12.43
C ARG A 117 -2.54 -9.52 12.42
N GLY A 118 -2.64 -10.27 11.32
CA GLY A 118 -3.44 -11.49 11.21
C GLY A 118 -4.85 -11.32 10.67
N ALA A 119 -5.21 -10.15 10.14
CA ALA A 119 -6.49 -9.96 9.45
C ALA A 119 -6.48 -10.58 8.04
N SER A 120 -7.65 -11.01 7.57
CA SER A 120 -7.92 -11.30 6.16
C SER A 120 -8.39 -10.01 5.49
N VAL A 121 -7.56 -9.42 4.64
CA VAL A 121 -7.79 -8.09 4.06
C VAL A 121 -8.12 -8.19 2.57
N TRP A 122 -9.15 -7.46 2.14
CA TRP A 122 -9.45 -7.17 0.74
C TRP A 122 -9.09 -5.71 0.46
N LEU A 123 -8.26 -5.50 -0.56
CA LEU A 123 -7.83 -4.18 -1.02
C LEU A 123 -8.67 -3.78 -2.24
N ALA A 124 -9.24 -2.59 -2.24
CA ALA A 124 -10.02 -2.07 -3.36
C ALA A 124 -9.72 -0.58 -3.58
N ASP A 125 -9.39 -0.22 -4.82
CA ASP A 125 -9.19 1.15 -5.26
C ASP A 125 -9.67 1.32 -6.70
N VAL A 126 -9.80 2.58 -7.13
CA VAL A 126 -10.02 2.95 -8.53
C VAL A 126 -8.68 2.92 -9.27
N VAL A 127 -8.71 2.52 -10.55
CA VAL A 127 -7.53 2.47 -11.43
C VAL A 127 -7.67 3.44 -12.59
#